data_AF-A0A3N0UTG3-F1
#
_entry.id   AF-A0A3N0UTG3-F1
#
_cell.length_a   1.000
_cell.length_b   1.000
_cell.length_c   1.000
_cell.angle_alpha   90.00
_cell.angle_beta   90.00
_cell.angle_gamma   90.00
#
_symmetry.space_group_name_H-M   'P 1'
#
loop_
_entity.id
_entity.type
_entity.pdbx_description
1 polymer ?
#
loop_
_entity_poly.entity_id
_entity_poly.type
_entity_poly.pdbx_seq_one_letter_code
_entity_poly.pdbx_strand_id
1 'polypeptide(L)' 'MNPDQLDPRNPEDRKALRLMTVPIRNVVKALGLCPLSWRDRYTRTQLCRMAVQKGLTLRDFVFSKNT' A
#
# COMPACT_ATOMS: atom_id res chain seq x y z
N MET A 1 -17.07 -6.99 8.91
CA MET A 1 -16.25 -5.89 8.34
C MET A 1 -15.81 -6.29 6.95
N ASN A 2 -16.01 -5.42 5.95
CA ASN A 2 -15.45 -5.66 4.63
C ASN A 2 -13.92 -5.41 4.69
N PRO A 3 -13.06 -6.42 4.44
CA PRO A 3 -11.60 -6.26 4.50
C PRO A 3 -11.06 -5.25 3.48
N ASP A 4 -11.87 -4.82 2.51
CA ASP A 4 -11.48 -3.83 1.51
C ASP A 4 -11.86 -2.38 1.87
N GLN A 5 -12.57 -2.19 2.98
CA GLN A 5 -12.96 -0.87 3.45
C GLN A 5 -11.94 -0.35 4.47
N LEU A 6 -11.40 0.84 4.20
CA LEU A 6 -10.51 1.58 5.11
C LEU A 6 -11.35 2.51 6.00
N ASP A 7 -11.12 2.48 7.31
CA ASP A 7 -11.76 3.39 8.27
C ASP A 7 -10.85 4.62 8.53
N PRO A 8 -11.24 5.84 8.12
CA PRO A 8 -10.43 7.04 8.36
C PRO A 8 -10.25 7.38 9.85
N ARG A 9 -11.06 6.81 10.75
CA ARG A 9 -10.92 6.98 12.21
C ARG A 9 -9.78 6.13 12.78
N ASN A 10 -9.41 5.05 12.11
CA ASN A 10 -8.27 4.24 12.48
C ASN A 10 -6.97 4.89 11.94
N PRO A 11 -5.96 5.16 12.79
CA PRO A 11 -4.72 5.80 12.36
C PRO A 11 -3.94 5.06 11.27
N GLU A 12 -3.94 3.72 11.27
CA GLU A 12 -3.27 2.90 10.26
C GLU A 12 -4.03 2.91 8.94
N ASP A 13 -5.36 2.76 8.99
CA ASP A 13 -6.19 2.85 7.78
C ASP A 13 -6.13 4.24 7.16
N ARG A 14 -6.03 5.30 7.97
CA ARG A 14 -5.75 6.66 7.47
C ARG A 14 -4.39 6.76 6.80
N LYS A 15 -3.34 6.09 7.30
CA LYS A 15 -2.05 6.00 6.60
C LYS A 15 -2.19 5.23 5.29
N ALA A 16 -2.92 4.11 5.29
CA ALA A 16 -3.17 3.31 4.11
C ALA A 16 -3.97 4.09 3.04
N LEU A 17 -4.95 4.90 3.46
CA LEU A 17 -5.69 5.83 2.58
C LEU A 17 -4.74 6.81 1.88
N ARG A 18 -3.69 7.30 2.56
CA ARG A 18 -2.69 8.16 1.92
C ARG A 18 -1.87 7.40 0.88
N LEU A 19 -1.62 6.10 1.07
CA LEU A 19 -0.93 5.27 0.07
C LEU A 19 -1.82 4.91 -1.13
N MET A 20 -3.14 5.09 -1.05
CA MET A 20 -4.04 4.87 -2.18
C MET A 20 -3.78 5.83 -3.34
N THR A 21 -3.06 6.94 -3.16
CA THR A 21 -2.64 7.84 -4.24
C THR A 21 -1.36 7.38 -4.95
N VAL A 22 -0.64 6.40 -4.39
CA VAL A 22 0.61 5.88 -4.95
C VAL A 22 0.31 4.86 -6.06
N PRO A 23 1.05 4.86 -7.19
CA PRO A 23 0.91 3.81 -8.19
C PRO A 23 1.10 2.40 -7.58
N ILE A 24 0.15 1.49 -7.80
CA ILE A 24 0.16 0.16 -7.14
C ILE A 24 1.44 -0.64 -7.41
N ARG A 25 2.02 -0.48 -8.60
CA ARG A 25 3.31 -1.10 -8.96
C ARG A 25 4.44 -0.71 -7.99
N ASN A 26 4.45 0.53 -7.50
CA ASN A 26 5.47 1.01 -6.57
C ASN A 26 5.24 0.40 -5.18
N VAL A 27 3.97 0.29 -4.75
CA VAL A 27 3.60 -0.37 -3.49
C VAL A 27 4.00 -1.85 -3.52
N VAL A 28 3.66 -2.57 -4.60
CA VAL A 28 4.03 -3.97 -4.82
C VAL A 28 5.56 -4.16 -4.80
N LYS A 29 6.30 -3.28 -5.50
CA LYS A 29 7.77 -3.28 -5.50
C LYS A 29 8.33 -3.08 -4.08
N ALA A 30 7.83 -2.08 -3.35
CA ALA A 30 8.28 -1.78 -1.99
C ALA A 30 7.95 -2.90 -0.99
N LEU A 31 6.86 -3.64 -1.22
CA LEU A 31 6.51 -4.83 -0.44
C LEU A 31 7.38 -6.04 -0.74
N GLY A 32 8.17 -6.02 -1.82
CA GLY A 32 8.97 -7.15 -2.31
C GLY A 32 8.12 -8.24 -2.97
N LEU A 33 6.92 -7.90 -3.46
CA LEU A 33 6.02 -8.85 -4.09
C LEU A 33 6.33 -9.03 -5.57
N CYS A 34 6.21 -10.27 -6.07
CA CYS A 34 6.43 -10.56 -7.47
C CYS A 34 5.31 -9.91 -8.34
N PRO A 35 5.64 -9.11 -9.38
CA PRO A 35 4.67 -8.30 -10.12
C PRO A 35 3.51 -9.06 -10.78
N LEU A 36 3.68 -10.36 -11.02
CA LEU A 36 2.72 -11.21 -11.74
C LEU A 36 1.80 -12.00 -10.81
N SER A 37 2.13 -12.15 -9.52
CA SER A 37 1.42 -13.09 -8.63
C SER A 37 0.53 -12.44 -7.57
N TRP A 38 0.55 -11.11 -7.45
CA TRP A 38 -0.19 -10.40 -6.39
C TRP A 38 -1.65 -10.11 -6.75
N ARG A 39 -1.98 -9.99 -8.05
CA ARG A 39 -3.31 -9.52 -8.51
C ARG A 39 -4.46 -10.43 -8.08
N ASP A 40 -4.22 -11.74 -8.08
CA ASP A 40 -5.24 -12.72 -7.72
C ASP A 40 -5.31 -12.99 -6.20
N ARG A 41 -4.35 -12.45 -5.43
CA ARG A 41 -4.21 -12.73 -3.99
C ARG A 41 -4.54 -11.55 -3.09
N TYR A 42 -4.33 -10.33 -3.57
CA TYR A 42 -4.45 -9.13 -2.77
C TYR A 42 -5.19 -8.02 -3.48
N THR A 43 -6.14 -7.43 -2.77
CA THR A 43 -6.78 -6.18 -3.19
C THR A 43 -5.84 -5.00 -2.97
N ARG A 44 -6.14 -3.88 -3.62
CA ARG A 44 -5.38 -2.63 -3.42
C ARG A 44 -5.35 -2.21 -1.95
N THR A 45 -6.49 -2.32 -1.26
CA THR A 45 -6.61 -1.98 0.17
C THR A 45 -5.69 -2.84 1.03
N GLN A 46 -5.67 -4.15 0.79
CA GLN A 46 -4.80 -5.08 1.51
C GLN A 46 -3.32 -4.74 1.31
N LEU A 47 -2.91 -4.44 0.08
CA LEU A 47 -1.53 -4.02 -0.21
C LEU A 47 -1.14 -2.73 0.51
N CYS A 48 -2.03 -1.72 0.55
CA CYS A 48 -1.76 -0.49 1.29
C CYS A 48 -1.66 -0.72 2.79
N ARG A 49 -2.48 -1.59 3.38
CA ARG A 49 -2.36 -1.99 4.80
C ARG A 49 -1.05 -2.71 5.08
N MET A 50 -0.67 -3.68 4.25
CA MET A 50 0.61 -4.38 4.36
C MET A 50 1.80 -3.41 4.29
N ALA A 51 1.71 -2.39 3.44
CA ALA A 51 2.76 -1.38 3.33
C ALA A 51 2.90 -0.57 4.63
N VAL A 52 1.79 -0.14 5.22
CA VAL A 52 1.78 0.55 6.52
C VAL A 52 2.34 -0.35 7.63
N GLN A 53 1.97 -1.63 7.66
CA GLN A 53 2.48 -2.60 8.63
C GLN A 53 3.99 -2.83 8.50
N LYS A 54 4.55 -2.72 7.28
CA LYS A 54 6.00 -2.71 7.03
C LYS A 54 6.68 -1.36 7.36
N GLY A 55 5.94 -0.39 7.89
CA GLY A 55 6.46 0.95 8.23
C GLY A 55 6.57 1.90 7.04
N LEU A 56 6.06 1.53 5.86
CA LEU A 56 6.10 2.39 4.68
C LEU A 56 5.12 3.55 4.83
N THR A 57 5.55 4.71 4.39
CA THR A 57 4.81 5.97 4.42
C THR A 57 4.78 6.59 3.03
N LEU A 58 3.96 7.63 2.84
CA LEU A 58 3.90 8.34 1.57
C LEU A 58 5.27 8.92 1.15
N ARG A 59 6.14 9.27 2.12
CA ARG A 59 7.47 9.83 1.84
C ARG A 59 8.37 8.86 1.06
N ASP A 60 8.24 7.57 1.33
CA ASP A 60 9.01 6.51 0.67
C ASP A 60 8.69 6.40 -0.82
N PHE A 61 7.56 6.97 -1.27
CA PHE A 61 7.11 6.92 -2.66
C PHE A 61 7.26 8.25 -3.41
N VAL A 62 7.31 9.38 -2.70
CA VAL A 62 7.46 10.73 -3.31
C VAL A 62 8.91 11.00 -3.73
N PHE A 63 9.88 10.46 -2.98
CA PHE A 63 11.31 10.65 -3.26
C PHE A 63 11.96 9.54 -4.07
N SER A 64 11.18 8.57 -4.57
CA SER A 64 11.70 7.54 -5.48
C SER A 64 11.91 8.13 -6.88
N LYS A 65 12.85 9.08 -6.99
CA LYS A 65 13.50 9.44 -8.24
C LYS A 65 14.76 8.59 -8.35
N ASN A 66 14.78 7.73 -9.37
CA ASN A 66 15.98 7.27 -10.06
C ASN A 66 17.04 6.55 -9.20
N THR A 67 16.88 5.25 -9.04
CA THR A 67 18.02 4.30 -9.03
C THR A 67 17.63 3.09 -9.87
#